data_AF-E3D7U4-F1
#
_entry.id   AF-E3D7U4-F1
#
_cell.length_a   1.000
_cell.length_b   1.000
_cell.length_c   1.000
_cell.angle_alpha   90.00
_cell.angle_beta   90.00
_cell.angle_gamma   90.00
#
_symmetry.space_group_name_H-M   'P 1'
#
loop_
_entity.id
_entity.type
_entity.pdbx_description
1 polymer ?
#
loop_
_entity_poly.entity_id
_entity_poly.type
_entity_poly.pdbx_seq_one_letter_code
_entity_poly.pdbx_strand_id
1 'polypeptide(L)'
;MMLGGFMKKCSFIISSSILAISMLFAIPVASGNSINKNDASLFNETGMTSSQIDSWVNDPKQNIYGHSREDVIAYLRANYNPSYSFMSESKSSTWSNRWFSSGKWINRSGLVSLSLMPTDWVTVPHAAHATGPKAWETVKSRFGNDKEWRKYPWADESMLGQFKCHVGYGKLKVPYNLEPSREHFNPITCN
;
A
#
# COMPACT_ATOMS: atom_id res chain seq x y z
N MET A 1 -62.25 28.88 64.78
CA MET A 1 -62.32 27.67 63.92
C MET A 1 -61.51 26.58 64.61
N MET A 2 -62.00 25.35 64.50
CA MET A 2 -61.76 24.19 65.35
C MET A 2 -60.30 23.68 65.46
N LEU A 3 -60.03 23.01 66.61
CA LEU A 3 -59.26 21.77 66.88
C LEU A 3 -57.98 21.48 66.06
N GLY A 4 -56.87 20.96 66.58
CA GLY A 4 -56.55 20.21 67.80
C GLY A 4 -55.43 19.19 67.47
N GLY A 5 -54.69 18.71 68.48
CA GLY A 5 -53.89 17.46 68.50
C GLY A 5 -52.52 17.46 67.77
N PHE A 6 -51.36 17.46 68.45
CA PHE A 6 -50.62 16.37 69.12
C PHE A 6 -49.85 15.38 68.20
N MET A 7 -48.52 15.35 68.40
CA MET A 7 -47.58 14.18 68.45
C MET A 7 -46.38 14.10 67.47
N LYS A 8 -45.21 14.44 68.05
CA LYS A 8 -43.91 13.73 68.15
C LYS A 8 -43.29 12.98 66.95
N LYS A 9 -42.10 13.49 66.57
CA LYS A 9 -40.78 12.87 66.24
C LYS A 9 -40.73 11.41 65.77
N CYS A 10 -40.00 11.18 64.67
CA CYS A 10 -39.06 10.05 64.52
C CYS A 10 -38.04 10.29 63.38
N SER A 11 -36.75 10.15 63.69
CA SER A 11 -35.68 9.83 62.73
C SER A 11 -35.57 8.31 62.61
N PHE A 12 -35.28 7.77 61.42
CA PHE A 12 -34.23 6.79 61.12
C PHE A 12 -34.38 6.25 59.68
N ILE A 13 -33.25 6.15 58.99
CA ILE A 13 -33.05 5.61 57.63
C ILE A 13 -32.91 4.09 57.74
N ILE A 14 -33.65 3.28 56.96
CA ILE A 14 -33.18 1.96 56.48
C ILE A 14 -33.73 1.67 55.06
N SER A 15 -32.74 1.48 54.18
CA SER A 15 -32.68 0.90 52.82
C SER A 15 -33.83 -0.02 52.37
N SER A 16 -34.38 0.27 51.19
CA SER A 16 -35.22 -0.65 50.41
C SER A 16 -34.34 -1.37 49.38
N SER A 17 -34.21 -2.69 49.50
CA SER A 17 -33.43 -3.52 48.58
C SER A 17 -34.27 -3.86 47.34
N ILE A 18 -34.03 -3.18 46.21
CA ILE A 18 -34.57 -3.57 44.91
C ILE A 18 -33.59 -4.55 44.26
N LEU A 19 -34.04 -5.78 44.05
CA LEU A 19 -33.32 -6.81 43.31
C LEU A 19 -33.27 -6.41 41.82
N ALA A 20 -32.13 -5.94 41.34
CA ALA A 20 -31.92 -5.68 39.92
C ALA A 20 -31.59 -7.00 39.20
N ILE A 21 -32.50 -7.47 38.35
CA ILE A 21 -32.28 -8.58 37.43
C ILE A 21 -31.28 -8.11 36.37
N SER A 22 -30.04 -8.58 36.44
CA SER A 22 -29.04 -8.39 35.40
C SER A 22 -29.41 -9.25 34.19
N MET A 23 -30.16 -8.67 33.25
CA MET A 23 -30.24 -9.24 31.91
C MET A 23 -28.89 -9.04 31.23
N LEU A 24 -28.08 -10.10 31.24
CA LEU A 24 -26.96 -10.27 30.32
C LEU A 24 -27.51 -10.30 28.90
N PHE A 25 -27.59 -9.14 28.27
CA PHE A 25 -27.60 -9.07 26.82
C PHE A 25 -26.18 -9.40 26.36
N ALA A 26 -25.95 -10.67 26.03
CA ALA A 26 -24.87 -11.02 25.14
C ALA A 26 -25.16 -10.34 23.79
N ILE A 27 -24.55 -9.17 23.58
CA ILE A 27 -24.53 -8.55 22.26
C ILE A 27 -23.66 -9.50 21.42
N PRO A 28 -24.20 -10.11 20.33
CA PRO A 28 -23.33 -10.73 19.36
C PRO A 28 -22.45 -9.60 18.79
N VAL A 29 -21.15 -9.62 19.11
CA VAL A 29 -20.18 -8.82 18.39
C VAL A 29 -20.12 -9.43 17.00
N ALA A 30 -20.93 -8.91 16.10
CA ALA A 30 -20.73 -9.10 14.68
C ALA A 30 -19.34 -8.52 14.37
N SER A 31 -18.36 -9.39 14.17
CA SER A 31 -17.12 -9.06 13.47
C SER A 31 -17.43 -8.84 12.00
N GLY A 32 -18.19 -7.78 11.73
CA GLY A 32 -18.33 -7.20 10.41
C GLY A 32 -17.29 -6.09 10.33
N ASN A 33 -16.23 -6.31 9.56
CA ASN A 33 -15.22 -5.30 9.29
C ASN A 33 -15.90 -4.12 8.57
N SER A 34 -16.37 -3.13 9.33
CA SER A 34 -16.96 -1.93 8.76
C SER A 34 -15.83 -1.15 8.11
N ILE A 35 -15.67 -1.29 6.80
CA ILE A 35 -14.77 -0.45 6.03
C ILE A 35 -15.24 0.99 6.26
N ASN A 36 -14.45 1.77 7.03
CA ASN A 36 -14.70 3.19 7.24
C ASN A 36 -14.76 3.86 5.86
N LYS A 37 -15.67 4.82 5.63
CA LYS A 37 -15.76 5.55 4.35
C LYS A 37 -14.40 6.12 3.90
N ASN A 38 -13.54 6.51 4.85
CA ASN A 38 -12.17 6.96 4.59
C ASN A 38 -11.27 5.83 4.07
N ASP A 39 -11.44 4.61 4.58
CA ASP A 39 -10.69 3.43 4.16
C ASP A 39 -11.12 2.96 2.77
N ALA A 40 -12.43 3.03 2.47
CA ALA A 40 -12.94 2.76 1.13
C ALA A 40 -12.41 3.77 0.09
N SER A 41 -12.36 5.07 0.44
CA SER A 41 -11.76 6.10 -0.41
C SER A 41 -10.27 5.83 -0.66
N LEU A 42 -9.52 5.51 0.41
CA LEU A 42 -8.11 5.19 0.30
C LEU A 42 -7.87 3.97 -0.58
N PHE A 43 -8.67 2.91 -0.42
CA PHE A 43 -8.59 1.72 -1.27
C PHE A 43 -8.87 2.05 -2.74
N ASN A 44 -9.87 2.88 -3.04
CA ASN A 44 -10.18 3.28 -4.41
C ASN A 44 -9.05 4.08 -5.08
N GLU A 45 -8.22 4.77 -4.29
CA GLU A 45 -7.10 5.58 -4.78
C GLU A 45 -5.77 4.82 -4.84
N THR A 46 -5.60 3.77 -4.02
CA THR A 46 -4.30 3.11 -3.82
C THR A 46 -4.31 1.63 -4.20
N GLY A 47 -5.49 1.00 -4.17
CA GLY A 47 -5.67 -0.45 -4.23
C GLY A 47 -5.34 -1.17 -2.92
N MET A 48 -5.16 -0.44 -1.81
CA MET A 48 -4.86 -1.00 -0.48
C MET A 48 -5.69 -0.33 0.62
N THR A 49 -6.09 -1.11 1.60
CA THR A 49 -6.74 -0.60 2.82
C THR A 49 -5.70 0.02 3.76
N SER A 50 -6.12 0.88 4.68
CA SER A 50 -5.29 1.44 5.74
C SER A 50 -4.60 0.34 6.53
N SER A 51 -5.32 -0.73 6.89
CA SER A 51 -4.72 -1.84 7.66
C SER A 51 -3.60 -2.55 6.90
N GLN A 52 -3.74 -2.73 5.58
CA GLN A 52 -2.67 -3.31 4.75
C GLN A 52 -1.46 -2.38 4.65
N ILE A 53 -1.69 -1.07 4.54
CA ILE A 53 -0.63 -0.06 4.54
C ILE A 53 0.10 -0.08 5.90
N ASP A 54 -0.64 -0.02 7.00
CA ASP A 54 -0.09 -0.03 8.36
C ASP A 54 0.68 -1.33 8.63
N SER A 55 0.19 -2.47 8.13
CA SER A 55 0.89 -3.76 8.22
C SER A 55 2.22 -3.75 7.47
N TRP A 56 2.30 -3.12 6.30
CA TRP A 56 3.54 -3.05 5.53
C TRP A 56 4.54 -2.09 6.19
N VAL A 57 4.08 -0.91 6.60
CA VAL A 57 4.91 0.13 7.25
C VAL A 57 5.58 -0.41 8.51
N ASN A 58 4.86 -1.20 9.30
CA ASN A 58 5.35 -1.76 10.56
C ASN A 58 6.09 -3.09 10.43
N ASP A 59 6.19 -3.68 9.23
CA ASP A 59 6.97 -4.92 9.03
C ASP A 59 8.42 -4.56 8.70
N PRO A 60 9.39 -4.74 9.63
CA PRO A 60 10.80 -4.42 9.39
C PRO A 60 11.45 -5.34 8.36
N LYS A 61 10.81 -6.48 8.03
CA LYS A 61 11.25 -7.28 6.90
C LYS A 61 10.88 -6.54 5.64
N GLN A 62 9.64 -6.07 5.46
CA GLN A 62 9.23 -5.41 4.22
C GLN A 62 9.78 -3.98 4.06
N ASN A 63 9.65 -3.16 5.10
CA ASN A 63 10.00 -1.74 5.10
C ASN A 63 11.46 -1.50 5.51
N ILE A 64 12.40 -2.15 4.83
CA ILE A 64 13.84 -2.05 5.17
C ILE A 64 14.42 -0.64 4.99
N TYR A 65 13.77 0.18 4.16
CA TYR A 65 14.19 1.55 3.85
C TYR A 65 13.53 2.58 4.77
N GLY A 66 12.66 2.16 5.70
CA GLY A 66 12.05 3.05 6.68
C GLY A 66 11.08 4.08 6.09
N HIS A 67 10.38 3.74 5.02
CA HIS A 67 9.36 4.60 4.41
C HIS A 67 8.24 4.89 5.42
N SER A 68 7.84 6.15 5.50
CA SER A 68 6.70 6.56 6.33
C SER A 68 5.38 6.09 5.71
N ARG A 69 4.31 6.16 6.51
CA ARG A 69 2.95 5.88 6.02
C ARG A 69 2.56 6.83 4.88
N GLU A 70 2.98 8.10 5.00
CA GLU A 70 2.75 9.14 4.02
C GLU A 70 3.48 8.86 2.71
N ASP A 71 4.73 8.39 2.77
CA ASP A 71 5.51 7.99 1.60
C ASP A 71 4.83 6.83 0.86
N VAL A 72 4.40 5.80 1.61
CA VAL A 72 3.70 4.64 1.04
C VAL A 72 2.40 5.06 0.35
N ILE A 73 1.60 5.95 0.96
CA ILE A 73 0.37 6.45 0.34
C ILE A 73 0.68 7.25 -0.93
N ALA A 74 1.68 8.13 -0.90
CA ALA A 74 2.08 8.92 -2.05
C ALA A 74 2.57 8.02 -3.20
N TYR A 75 3.41 7.03 -2.89
CA TYR A 75 3.87 6.02 -3.83
C TYR A 75 2.72 5.25 -4.47
N LEU A 76 1.79 4.74 -3.66
CA LEU A 76 0.65 3.96 -4.12
C LEU A 76 -0.27 4.78 -5.02
N ARG A 77 -0.57 6.03 -4.67
CA ARG A 77 -1.39 6.94 -5.49
C ARG A 77 -0.76 7.24 -6.84
N ALA A 78 0.53 7.60 -6.85
CA ALA A 78 1.24 7.94 -8.08
C ALA A 78 1.39 6.75 -9.04
N ASN A 79 1.44 5.54 -8.49
CA ASN A 79 1.54 4.30 -9.27
C ASN A 79 0.20 3.57 -9.40
N TYR A 80 -0.89 4.14 -8.90
CA TYR A 80 -2.22 3.57 -9.03
C TYR A 80 -2.67 3.63 -10.49
N ASN A 81 -3.20 2.51 -10.97
CA ASN A 81 -3.82 2.44 -12.28
C ASN A 81 -5.12 1.62 -12.11
N PRO A 82 -6.30 2.25 -12.14
CA PRO A 82 -7.57 1.56 -11.96
C PRO A 82 -7.87 0.61 -13.13
N SER A 83 -7.19 0.78 -14.27
CA SER A 83 -7.32 -0.11 -15.44
C SER A 83 -6.49 -1.41 -15.31
N TYR A 84 -5.69 -1.53 -14.26
CA TYR A 84 -4.96 -2.75 -13.90
C TYR A 84 -5.68 -3.43 -12.72
N SER A 85 -6.94 -3.82 -12.94
CA SER A 85 -7.47 -4.98 -12.21
C SER A 85 -6.57 -6.17 -12.50
N PHE A 86 -6.26 -6.96 -11.49
CA PHE A 86 -5.36 -8.12 -11.48
C PHE A 86 -5.66 -9.12 -12.61
N MET A 87 -5.28 -8.82 -13.85
CA MET A 87 -5.44 -9.69 -15.01
C MET A 87 -4.47 -9.26 -16.12
N SER A 88 -3.58 -10.19 -16.45
CA SER A 88 -3.24 -10.60 -17.82
C SER A 88 -4.06 -9.87 -18.90
N GLU A 89 -3.49 -9.27 -19.94
CA GLU A 89 -2.94 -10.04 -21.05
C GLU A 89 -2.29 -9.16 -22.15
N SER A 90 -1.42 -9.82 -22.95
CA SER A 90 -1.00 -9.54 -24.33
C SER A 90 -0.27 -8.22 -24.62
N LYS A 91 0.92 -8.15 -25.23
CA LYS A 91 1.77 -9.10 -25.93
C LYS A 91 2.55 -10.02 -24.99
N SER A 92 2.68 -11.29 -25.38
CA SER A 92 3.67 -12.21 -24.81
C SER A 92 5.04 -11.54 -24.78
N SER A 93 5.53 -11.18 -23.59
CA SER A 93 6.94 -10.87 -23.43
C SER A 93 7.69 -12.20 -23.53
N THR A 94 8.53 -12.36 -24.55
CA THR A 94 9.43 -13.52 -24.67
C THR A 94 10.60 -13.46 -23.69
N TRP A 95 10.69 -12.39 -22.89
CA TRP A 95 11.77 -12.17 -21.96
C TRP A 95 11.28 -12.39 -20.53
N SER A 96 11.95 -13.33 -19.85
CA SER A 96 11.85 -13.55 -18.42
C SER A 96 13.23 -13.95 -17.92
N ASN A 97 13.48 -13.77 -16.64
CA ASN A 97 14.67 -14.25 -15.96
C ASN A 97 14.35 -14.47 -14.47
N ARG A 98 15.38 -14.78 -13.67
CA ARG A 98 15.21 -15.02 -12.23
C ARG A 98 14.60 -13.82 -11.48
N TRP A 99 14.86 -12.59 -11.92
CA TRP A 99 14.42 -11.36 -11.27
C TRP A 99 13.05 -10.90 -11.75
N PHE A 100 12.73 -11.09 -13.04
CA PHE A 100 11.47 -10.63 -13.64
C PHE A 100 10.78 -11.73 -14.42
N SER A 101 9.50 -11.95 -14.16
CA SER A 101 8.68 -12.91 -14.91
C SER A 101 8.26 -12.37 -16.28
N SER A 102 8.27 -11.05 -16.46
CA SER A 102 8.10 -10.42 -17.77
C SER A 102 8.65 -8.99 -17.79
N GLY A 103 8.91 -8.48 -18.99
CA GLY A 103 9.27 -7.09 -19.23
C GLY A 103 8.80 -6.64 -20.62
N LYS A 104 8.13 -5.49 -20.73
CA LYS A 104 7.66 -4.95 -22.02
C LYS A 104 7.47 -3.44 -21.99
N TRP A 105 7.70 -2.79 -23.12
CA TRP A 105 7.27 -1.41 -23.34
C TRP A 105 5.76 -1.34 -23.47
N ILE A 106 5.15 -0.41 -22.74
CA ILE A 106 3.72 -0.11 -22.75
C ILE A 106 3.50 1.40 -22.91
N ASN A 107 2.29 1.76 -23.30
CA ASN A 107 1.83 3.15 -23.24
C ASN A 107 0.79 3.26 -22.11
N ARG A 108 1.06 4.13 -21.13
CA ARG A 108 0.17 4.45 -20.01
C ARG A 108 -0.19 5.92 -20.10
N SER A 109 -1.44 6.21 -20.45
CA SER A 109 -1.95 7.59 -20.49
C SER A 109 -1.09 8.54 -21.34
N GLY A 110 -0.57 8.06 -22.48
CA GLY A 110 0.29 8.84 -23.37
C GLY A 110 1.79 8.79 -23.04
N LEU A 111 2.17 8.19 -21.91
CA LEU A 111 3.57 8.00 -21.51
C LEU A 111 4.06 6.59 -21.87
N VAL A 112 5.21 6.53 -22.52
CA VAL A 112 5.90 5.26 -22.76
C VAL A 112 6.59 4.83 -21.46
N SER A 113 6.32 3.61 -21.02
CA SER A 113 6.94 3.03 -19.82
C SER A 113 7.48 1.64 -20.11
N LEU A 114 8.64 1.30 -19.55
CA LEU A 114 9.11 -0.08 -19.45
C LEU A 114 8.45 -0.72 -18.23
N SER A 115 7.52 -1.63 -18.48
CA SER A 115 6.80 -2.36 -17.44
C SER A 115 7.52 -3.67 -17.13
N LEU A 116 7.97 -3.84 -15.89
CA LEU A 116 8.69 -5.01 -15.39
C LEU A 116 7.86 -5.70 -14.32
N MET A 117 7.57 -6.99 -14.50
CA MET A 117 6.90 -7.78 -13.47
C MET A 117 7.95 -8.45 -12.58
N PRO A 118 8.19 -7.94 -11.35
CA PRO A 118 9.21 -8.50 -10.48
C PRO A 118 8.79 -9.86 -9.92
N THR A 119 9.78 -10.68 -9.63
CA THR A 119 9.63 -11.91 -8.84
C THR A 119 10.03 -11.67 -7.39
N ASP A 120 9.90 -12.71 -6.57
CA ASP A 120 10.33 -12.72 -5.16
C ASP A 120 11.84 -12.46 -5.03
N TRP A 121 12.65 -12.76 -6.04
CA TRP A 121 14.10 -12.56 -6.00
C TRP A 121 14.53 -11.09 -5.93
N VAL A 122 13.71 -10.17 -6.45
CA VAL A 122 13.99 -8.72 -6.45
C VAL A 122 13.07 -7.94 -5.51
N THR A 123 12.04 -8.59 -4.96
CA THR A 123 11.09 -7.96 -4.01
C THR A 123 11.30 -8.43 -2.57
N VAL A 124 11.99 -9.56 -2.33
CA VAL A 124 12.24 -10.05 -0.97
C VAL A 124 13.50 -9.37 -0.37
N PRO A 125 13.36 -8.76 0.81
CA PRO A 125 14.33 -7.83 1.41
C PRO A 125 15.73 -8.40 1.75
N HIS A 126 15.87 -9.72 1.88
CA HIS A 126 17.18 -10.33 2.17
C HIS A 126 18.21 -10.15 1.04
N ALA A 127 17.77 -9.61 -0.11
CA ALA A 127 18.58 -9.52 -1.31
C ALA A 127 18.55 -8.12 -1.98
N ALA A 128 17.61 -7.22 -1.70
CA ALA A 128 17.38 -5.99 -2.49
C ALA A 128 18.64 -5.11 -2.69
N HIS A 129 19.47 -4.92 -1.65
CA HIS A 129 20.74 -4.21 -1.76
C HIS A 129 21.82 -4.95 -2.57
N ALA A 130 21.84 -6.29 -2.53
CA ALA A 130 22.84 -7.13 -3.19
C ALA A 130 22.42 -7.59 -4.60
N THR A 131 21.12 -7.63 -4.88
CA THR A 131 20.53 -8.16 -6.11
C THR A 131 20.01 -7.07 -7.03
N GLY A 132 19.70 -5.87 -6.52
CA GLY A 132 19.33 -4.71 -7.33
C GLY A 132 20.29 -4.46 -8.51
N PRO A 133 21.62 -4.42 -8.29
CA PRO A 133 22.58 -4.25 -9.39
C PRO A 133 22.48 -5.37 -10.45
N LYS A 134 22.42 -6.64 -10.03
CA LYS A 134 22.31 -7.80 -10.94
C LYS A 134 20.98 -7.83 -11.68
N ALA A 135 19.89 -7.46 -11.02
CA ALA A 135 18.59 -7.33 -11.65
C ALA A 135 18.60 -6.22 -12.70
N TRP A 136 19.18 -5.06 -12.38
CA TRP A 136 19.33 -3.94 -13.29
C TRP A 136 20.15 -4.29 -14.54
N GLU A 137 21.24 -5.02 -14.40
CA GLU A 137 22.05 -5.48 -15.53
C GLU A 137 21.21 -6.26 -16.55
N THR A 138 20.30 -7.13 -16.09
CA THR A 138 19.42 -7.87 -17.01
C THR A 138 18.43 -6.96 -17.74
N VAL A 139 17.94 -5.90 -17.08
CA VAL A 139 17.07 -4.89 -17.69
C VAL A 139 17.84 -4.10 -18.74
N LYS A 140 19.00 -3.56 -18.38
CA LYS A 140 19.85 -2.76 -19.27
C LYS A 140 20.32 -3.58 -20.48
N SER A 141 20.73 -4.82 -20.26
CA SER A 141 21.13 -5.73 -21.35
C SER A 141 19.98 -6.00 -22.33
N ARG A 142 18.75 -6.14 -21.83
CA ARG A 142 17.59 -6.46 -22.68
C ARG A 142 17.02 -5.25 -23.41
N PHE A 143 16.86 -4.13 -22.71
CA PHE A 143 16.06 -2.98 -23.15
C PHE A 143 16.88 -1.71 -23.40
N GLY A 144 18.14 -1.64 -22.94
CA GLY A 144 18.96 -0.42 -23.01
C GLY A 144 19.30 0.04 -24.43
N ASN A 145 19.17 -0.85 -25.42
CA ASN A 145 19.35 -0.51 -26.83
C ASN A 145 18.03 -0.21 -27.57
N ASP A 146 16.89 -0.33 -26.90
CA ASP A 146 15.59 -0.07 -27.53
C ASP A 146 15.43 1.42 -27.82
N LYS A 147 14.70 1.74 -28.88
CA LYS A 147 14.49 3.13 -29.33
C LYS A 147 13.77 3.97 -28.27
N GLU A 148 12.88 3.36 -27.50
CA GLU A 148 12.12 3.99 -26.41
C GLU A 148 13.06 4.48 -25.29
N TRP A 149 14.11 3.72 -25.01
CA TRP A 149 15.15 4.08 -24.04
C TRP A 149 16.10 5.13 -24.61
N ARG A 150 16.69 4.84 -25.78
CA ARG A 150 17.75 5.66 -26.40
C ARG A 150 17.29 7.03 -26.88
N LYS A 151 15.98 7.26 -26.95
CA LYS A 151 15.39 8.55 -27.28
C LYS A 151 15.81 9.66 -26.31
N TYR A 152 16.15 9.31 -25.07
CA TYR A 152 16.43 10.27 -24.00
C TYR A 152 17.87 10.10 -23.47
N PRO A 153 18.72 11.14 -23.55
CA PRO A 153 20.13 11.06 -23.11
C PRO A 153 20.31 10.69 -21.63
N TRP A 154 19.33 11.02 -20.78
CA TRP A 154 19.34 10.78 -19.34
C TRP A 154 18.68 9.46 -18.92
N ALA A 155 18.16 8.66 -19.86
CA ALA A 155 17.37 7.47 -19.54
C ALA A 155 18.13 6.47 -18.66
N ASP A 156 19.43 6.29 -18.90
CA ASP A 156 20.27 5.35 -18.13
C ASP A 156 20.25 5.66 -16.62
N GLU A 157 20.46 6.92 -16.25
CA GLU A 157 20.53 7.36 -14.86
C GLU A 157 19.14 7.48 -14.24
N SER A 158 18.20 8.08 -14.97
CA SER A 158 16.84 8.26 -14.50
C SER A 158 16.13 6.92 -14.28
N MET A 159 16.15 6.01 -15.25
CA MET A 159 15.48 4.71 -15.11
C MET A 159 16.14 3.83 -14.05
N LEU A 160 17.46 3.95 -13.82
CA LEU A 160 18.13 3.29 -12.69
C LEU A 160 17.63 3.83 -11.35
N GLY A 161 17.43 5.14 -11.23
CA GLY A 161 16.87 5.78 -10.05
C GLY A 161 15.44 5.31 -9.76
N GLN A 162 14.58 5.35 -10.79
CA GLN A 162 13.21 4.81 -10.74
C GLN A 162 13.20 3.33 -10.34
N PHE A 163 14.08 2.52 -10.93
CA PHE A 163 14.21 1.09 -10.63
C PHE A 163 14.57 0.85 -9.17
N LYS A 164 15.63 1.52 -8.66
CA LYS A 164 16.04 1.41 -7.26
C LYS A 164 14.93 1.84 -6.31
N CYS A 165 14.21 2.90 -6.66
CA CYS A 165 13.07 3.38 -5.88
C CYS A 165 11.97 2.31 -5.79
N HIS A 166 11.56 1.71 -6.92
CA HIS A 166 10.58 0.62 -6.92
C HIS A 166 11.03 -0.60 -6.11
N VAL A 167 12.31 -0.98 -6.20
CA VAL A 167 12.88 -2.04 -5.35
C VAL A 167 12.73 -1.70 -3.87
N GLY A 168 12.82 -0.42 -3.50
CA GLY A 168 12.61 0.06 -2.13
C GLY A 168 11.20 -0.20 -1.58
N TYR A 169 10.20 -0.13 -2.44
CA TYR A 169 8.80 -0.43 -2.09
C TYR A 169 8.41 -1.90 -2.31
N GLY A 170 9.27 -2.70 -2.94
CA GLY A 170 9.07 -4.14 -3.14
C GLY A 170 7.73 -4.48 -3.79
N LYS A 171 6.94 -5.37 -3.16
CA LYS A 171 5.66 -5.83 -3.72
C LYS A 171 4.48 -4.86 -3.56
N LEU A 172 4.66 -3.69 -2.93
CA LEU A 172 3.55 -2.74 -2.71
C LEU A 172 2.82 -2.36 -3.99
N LYS A 173 3.58 -2.14 -5.07
CA LYS A 173 2.99 -1.90 -6.39
C LYS A 173 3.81 -2.56 -7.48
N VAL A 174 3.15 -3.47 -8.18
CA VAL A 174 3.66 -4.15 -9.37
C VAL A 174 2.68 -3.96 -10.52
N PRO A 175 3.14 -3.95 -11.78
CA PRO A 175 4.54 -4.00 -12.23
C PRO A 175 5.31 -2.71 -11.89
N TYR A 176 6.65 -2.78 -11.88
CA TYR A 176 7.52 -1.60 -11.85
C TYR A 176 7.47 -0.94 -13.21
N ASN A 177 7.14 0.35 -13.28
CA ASN A 177 6.99 1.04 -14.56
C ASN A 177 8.03 2.16 -14.65
N LEU A 178 9.03 1.98 -15.50
CA LEU A 178 10.12 2.93 -15.65
C LEU A 178 9.87 3.82 -16.87
N GLU A 179 9.87 5.13 -16.68
CA GLU A 179 9.52 6.14 -17.68
C GLU A 179 10.80 6.85 -18.19
N PRO A 180 11.33 6.48 -19.38
CA PRO A 180 12.57 7.06 -19.91
C PRO A 180 12.45 8.56 -20.22
N SER A 181 11.23 9.08 -20.40
CA SER A 181 10.98 10.51 -20.64
C SER A 181 11.21 11.39 -19.42
N ARG A 182 11.35 10.81 -18.22
CA ARG A 182 11.61 11.55 -16.98
C ARG A 182 13.10 11.83 -16.88
N GLU A 183 13.49 13.09 -16.81
CA GLU A 183 14.91 13.46 -16.60
C GLU A 183 15.38 13.17 -15.17
N HIS A 184 14.47 13.33 -14.21
CA HIS A 184 14.69 13.01 -12.81
C HIS A 184 13.54 12.15 -12.30
N PHE A 185 13.85 11.25 -11.37
CA PHE A 185 12.84 10.48 -10.66
C PHE A 185 12.51 11.15 -9.33
N ASN A 186 11.26 11.04 -8.89
CA ASN A 186 10.90 11.41 -7.53
C ASN A 186 11.18 10.22 -6.58
N PRO A 187 11.95 10.39 -5.48
CA PRO A 187 12.31 9.30 -4.58
C PRO A 187 11.13 8.75 -3.76
N ILE A 188 10.00 9.45 -3.73
CA ILE A 188 8.76 9.02 -3.08
C ILE A 188 7.88 8.27 -4.10
N THR A 189 7.64 8.85 -5.28
CA THR A 189 6.70 8.28 -6.27
C THR A 189 7.33 7.35 -7.30
N CYS A 190 8.66 7.28 -7.35
CA CYS A 190 9.48 6.45 -8.24
C CYS A 190 9.34 6.70 -9.75
N ASN A 191 8.64 7.75 -10.16
CA ASN A 191 8.50 8.24 -11.55
C ASN A 191 8.73 9.74 -11.60
#